data_AF-A0A099T0I9-F1
#
_entry.id   AF-A0A099T0I9-F1
#
_cell.length_a   1.000
_cell.length_b   1.000
_cell.length_c   1.000
_cell.angle_alpha   90.00
_cell.angle_beta   90.00
_cell.angle_gamma   90.00
#
_symmetry.space_group_name_H-M   'P 1'
#
loop_
_entity.id
_entity.type
_entity.pdbx_description
1 polymer ?
#
loop_
_entity_poly.entity_id
_entity_poly.type
_entity_poly.pdbx_seq_one_letter_code
_entity_poly.pdbx_strand_id
1 'polypeptide(L)'
;MLERLIPKQRATSTRLGGILILVGETMFLFSILNFVMITRIQYYNSGDSFARTIFPEYYFFLLSMFIVAFIGMWLTYVYIFPSKQKFSQEQAVKDDRSPMYNRLVQMHDEMHEMQSMVKELQEKVDSLSKEGQK
;
A
#
# COMPACT_ATOMS: atom_id res chain seq x y z
N MET A 1 -20.00 -21.68 -11.00
CA MET A 1 -19.49 -21.56 -12.39
C MET A 1 -18.53 -20.38 -12.61
N LEU A 2 -18.58 -19.31 -11.80
CA LEU A 2 -17.69 -18.12 -11.94
C LEU A 2 -16.23 -18.36 -11.54
N GLU A 3 -15.93 -19.31 -10.64
CA GLU A 3 -14.54 -19.61 -10.21
C GLU A 3 -13.64 -20.14 -11.34
N ARG A 4 -14.23 -20.69 -12.41
CA ARG A 4 -13.48 -21.23 -13.57
C ARG A 4 -13.03 -20.14 -14.55
N LEU A 5 -13.58 -18.93 -14.43
CA LEU A 5 -13.27 -17.77 -15.27
C LEU A 5 -12.20 -16.85 -14.66
N ILE A 6 -11.92 -16.98 -13.36
CA ILE A 6 -10.89 -16.19 -12.70
C ILE A 6 -9.52 -16.84 -12.97
N PRO A 7 -8.61 -16.18 -13.71
CA PRO A 7 -7.30 -16.75 -14.00
C PRO A 7 -6.54 -17.00 -12.70
N LYS A 8 -6.17 -18.27 -12.44
CA LYS A 8 -5.42 -18.67 -11.25
C LYS A 8 -4.06 -17.98 -11.28
N GLN A 9 -3.81 -17.06 -10.36
CA GLN A 9 -2.54 -16.36 -10.25
C GLN A 9 -1.42 -17.40 -10.04
N ARG A 10 -0.56 -17.58 -11.04
CA ARG A 10 0.56 -18.51 -10.93
C ARG A 10 1.51 -17.98 -9.86
N ALA A 11 1.81 -18.80 -8.86
CA ALA A 11 2.87 -18.50 -7.89
C ALA A 11 4.16 -18.28 -8.67
N THR A 12 4.52 -17.00 -8.86
CA THR A 12 5.63 -16.63 -9.73
C THR A 12 6.91 -16.93 -8.96
N SER A 13 7.80 -17.71 -9.56
CA SER A 13 9.04 -18.17 -8.91
C SER A 13 9.83 -16.97 -8.35
N THR A 14 10.38 -17.13 -7.13
CA THR A 14 11.21 -16.15 -6.43
C THR A 14 12.36 -15.61 -7.30
N ARG A 15 12.83 -16.39 -8.28
CA ARG A 15 13.86 -15.97 -9.25
C ARG A 15 13.40 -14.89 -10.22
N LEU A 16 12.16 -14.98 -10.73
CA LEU A 16 11.58 -13.96 -11.62
C LEU A 16 11.36 -12.65 -10.88
N GLY A 17 10.89 -12.72 -9.63
CA GLY A 17 10.79 -11.55 -8.75
C GLY A 17 12.15 -10.90 -8.49
N GLY A 18 13.19 -11.70 -8.19
CA GLY A 18 14.55 -11.21 -8.00
C GLY A 18 15.14 -10.52 -9.24
N ILE A 19 14.95 -11.09 -10.43
CA ILE A 19 15.38 -10.47 -11.69
C ILE A 19 14.65 -9.14 -11.93
N LEU A 20 13.33 -9.11 -11.68
CA LEU A 20 12.54 -7.89 -11.84
C LEU A 20 13.04 -6.77 -10.92
N ILE A 21 13.36 -7.10 -9.67
CA ILE A 21 13.93 -6.15 -8.70
C ILE A 21 15.29 -5.65 -9.20
N LEU A 22 16.20 -6.54 -9.58
CA LEU A 22 17.53 -6.18 -10.07
C LEU A 22 17.48 -5.27 -11.30
N VAL A 23 16.60 -5.57 -12.26
CA VAL A 23 16.38 -4.73 -13.44
C VAL A 23 15.82 -3.37 -13.04
N GLY A 24 14.85 -3.33 -12.12
CA GLY A 24 14.30 -2.08 -11.59
C GLY A 24 15.34 -1.21 -10.89
N GLU A 25 16.17 -1.79 -10.01
CA GLU A 25 17.26 -1.09 -9.33
C GLU A 25 18.31 -0.57 -10.32
N THR A 26 18.66 -1.39 -11.32
CA THR A 26 19.61 -0.99 -12.36
C THR A 26 19.07 0.19 -13.17
N MET A 27 17.79 0.17 -13.58
CA MET A 27 17.14 1.29 -14.28
C MET A 27 17.15 2.56 -13.43
N PHE A 28 16.90 2.44 -12.12
CA PHE A 28 16.94 3.57 -11.20
C PHE A 28 18.36 4.18 -11.12
N LEU A 29 19.40 3.36 -10.99
CA LEU A 29 20.79 3.83 -10.99
C LEU A 29 21.16 4.52 -12.31
N PHE A 30 20.76 3.96 -13.45
CA PHE A 30 20.94 4.61 -14.76
C PHE A 30 20.19 5.95 -14.85
N SER A 31 19.00 6.05 -14.27
CA SER A 31 18.24 7.30 -14.22
C SER A 31 18.97 8.36 -13.41
N ILE A 32 19.54 8.01 -12.25
CA ILE A 32 20.36 8.94 -11.45
C ILE A 32 21.59 9.40 -12.24
N LEU A 33 22.32 8.48 -12.88
CA LEU A 33 23.49 8.83 -13.68
C LEU A 33 23.14 9.77 -14.82
N ASN A 34 22.04 9.48 -15.55
CA ASN A 34 21.54 10.36 -16.60
C ASN A 34 21.14 11.74 -16.06
N PHE A 35 20.45 11.78 -14.91
CA PHE A 35 20.09 13.03 -14.27
C PHE A 35 21.33 13.87 -13.93
N VAL A 36 22.36 13.28 -13.31
CA VAL A 36 23.62 13.97 -13.00
C VAL A 36 24.34 14.45 -14.27
N MET A 37 24.32 13.66 -15.34
CA MET A 37 24.96 14.02 -16.60
C MET A 37 24.25 15.20 -17.27
N ILE A 38 22.92 15.15 -17.40
CA ILE A 38 22.12 16.21 -18.01
C ILE A 38 22.21 17.50 -17.18
N THR A 39 22.09 17.41 -15.86
CA THR A 39 22.20 18.58 -14.97
C THR A 39 23.59 19.20 -15.04
N ARG A 40 24.66 18.40 -15.16
CA ARG A 40 26.01 18.92 -15.38
C ARG A 40 26.15 19.65 -16.70
N ILE A 41 25.64 19.10 -17.80
CA ILE A 41 25.68 19.74 -19.12
C ILE A 41 24.89 21.05 -19.08
N GLN A 42 23.69 21.04 -18.50
CA GLN A 42 22.85 22.24 -18.40
C GLN A 42 23.50 23.31 -17.54
N TYR A 43 24.11 22.94 -16.42
CA TYR A 43 24.75 23.90 -15.51
C TYR A 43 25.94 24.63 -16.16
N TYR A 44 26.75 23.92 -16.95
CA TYR A 44 27.90 24.51 -17.66
C TYR A 44 27.56 25.01 -19.07
N ASN A 45 26.28 25.02 -19.45
CA ASN A 45 25.86 25.52 -20.75
C ASN A 45 26.24 27.00 -20.92
N SER A 46 26.94 27.33 -22.01
CA SER A 46 27.37 28.70 -22.31
C SER A 46 26.21 29.62 -22.68
N GLY A 47 25.10 29.07 -23.18
CA GLY A 47 23.91 29.84 -23.55
C GLY A 47 22.98 30.21 -22.40
N ASP A 48 23.18 29.63 -21.21
CA ASP A 48 22.35 29.88 -20.03
C ASP A 48 23.23 29.97 -18.76
N SER A 49 23.38 31.19 -18.24
CA SER A 49 24.15 31.46 -17.02
C SER A 49 23.29 31.53 -15.77
N PHE A 50 21.97 31.34 -15.86
CA PHE A 50 21.03 31.57 -14.75
C PHE A 50 21.37 30.70 -13.53
N ALA A 51 21.55 29.40 -13.75
CA ALA A 51 21.88 28.45 -12.68
C ALA A 51 23.21 28.80 -11.99
N ARG A 52 24.23 29.20 -12.76
CA ARG A 52 25.56 29.60 -12.25
C ARG A 52 25.54 30.94 -11.52
N THR A 53 24.58 31.79 -11.83
CA THR A 53 24.42 33.10 -11.17
C THR A 53 23.80 32.92 -9.78
N ILE A 54 22.83 32.02 -9.65
CA ILE A 54 22.16 31.73 -8.36
C ILE A 54 23.01 30.82 -7.49
N PHE A 55 23.61 29.79 -8.09
CA PHE A 55 24.49 28.85 -7.42
C PHE A 55 25.85 28.91 -8.11
N PRO A 56 26.87 29.52 -7.50
CA PRO A 56 28.20 29.62 -8.12
C PRO A 56 28.89 28.26 -8.25
N GLU A 57 28.64 27.37 -7.27
CA GLU A 57 29.21 26.02 -7.21
C GLU A 57 28.20 24.96 -7.61
N TYR A 58 28.64 24.04 -8.49
CA TYR A 58 27.80 22.96 -9.00
C TYR A 58 27.25 22.05 -7.89
N TYR A 59 28.03 21.85 -6.82
CA TYR A 59 27.60 21.05 -5.67
C TYR A 59 26.42 21.67 -4.92
N PHE A 60 26.35 23.01 -4.81
CA PHE A 60 25.19 23.67 -4.19
C PHE A 60 23.95 23.58 -5.07
N PHE A 61 24.12 23.67 -6.38
CA PHE A 61 23.04 23.43 -7.34
C PHE A 61 22.51 21.98 -7.25
N LEU A 62 23.40 20.99 -7.18
CA LEU A 62 22.98 19.60 -6.99
C LEU A 62 22.28 19.37 -5.65
N LEU A 63 22.80 19.96 -4.57
CA LEU A 63 22.21 19.83 -3.24
C LEU A 63 20.82 20.46 -3.19
N SER A 64 20.62 21.64 -3.78
CA SER A 64 19.30 22.29 -3.82
C SER A 64 18.29 21.47 -4.62
N MET A 65 18.70 20.91 -5.77
CA MET A 65 17.87 19.98 -6.54
C MET A 65 17.52 18.72 -5.74
N PHE A 66 18.46 18.18 -4.96
CA PHE A 66 18.22 17.04 -4.09
C PHE A 66 17.21 17.36 -2.99
N ILE A 67 17.31 18.53 -2.36
CA ILE A 67 16.35 18.98 -1.33
C ILE A 67 14.94 19.09 -1.91
N VAL A 68 14.78 19.68 -3.09
CA VAL A 68 13.48 19.79 -3.77
C VAL A 68 12.91 18.41 -4.08
N ALA A 69 13.72 17.51 -4.64
CA ALA A 69 13.32 16.14 -4.92
C ALA A 69 12.94 15.37 -3.64
N PHE A 70 13.70 15.57 -2.55
CA PHE A 70 13.44 14.96 -1.26
C PHE A 70 12.12 15.43 -0.66
N ILE A 71 11.81 16.73 -0.73
CA ILE A 71 10.52 17.27 -0.29
C ILE A 71 9.38 16.65 -1.11
N GLY A 72 9.53 16.53 -2.43
CA GLY A 72 8.54 15.86 -3.28
C GLY A 72 8.33 14.39 -2.90
N MET A 73 9.42 13.66 -2.64
CA MET A 73 9.36 12.27 -2.18
C MET A 73 8.70 12.15 -0.81
N TRP A 74 9.05 13.03 0.13
CA TRP A 74 8.47 13.09 1.47
C TRP A 74 6.96 13.32 1.42
N LEU A 75 6.51 14.32 0.67
CA LEU A 75 5.08 14.61 0.51
C LEU A 75 4.33 13.43 -0.14
N THR A 76 4.94 12.78 -1.12
CA THR A 76 4.38 11.58 -1.75
C THR A 76 4.26 10.43 -0.76
N TYR A 77 5.29 10.21 0.06
CA TYR A 77 5.31 9.16 1.06
C TYR A 77 4.31 9.42 2.18
N VAL A 78 4.19 10.65 2.67
CA VAL A 78 3.32 11.00 3.79
C VAL A 78 1.85 11.08 3.39
N TYR A 79 1.53 11.63 2.21
CA TYR A 79 0.14 11.91 1.85
C TYR A 79 -0.39 10.99 0.75
N ILE A 80 0.37 10.83 -0.35
CA ILE A 80 -0.12 10.11 -1.52
C ILE A 80 -0.14 8.60 -1.25
N PHE A 81 0.90 8.06 -0.61
CA PHE A 81 1.01 6.61 -0.40
C PHE A 81 -0.08 6.07 0.55
N PRO A 82 -0.33 6.66 1.74
CA PRO A 82 -1.42 6.21 2.60
C PRO A 82 -2.79 6.40 1.95
N SER A 83 -2.99 7.48 1.19
CA SER A 83 -4.22 7.71 0.45
C SER A 83 -4.48 6.61 -0.58
N LYS A 84 -3.47 6.20 -1.34
CA LYS A 84 -3.59 5.11 -2.32
C LYS A 84 -3.88 3.77 -1.65
N GLN A 85 -3.21 3.49 -0.52
CA GLN A 85 -3.46 2.27 0.25
C GLN A 85 -4.88 2.23 0.79
N LYS A 86 -5.36 3.31 1.40
CA LYS A 86 -6.74 3.41 1.92
C LYS A 86 -7.77 3.25 0.80
N PHE A 87 -7.58 3.94 -0.33
CA PHE A 87 -8.47 3.82 -1.49
C PHE A 87 -8.51 2.40 -2.06
N SER A 88 -7.37 1.71 -2.13
CA SER A 88 -7.32 0.31 -2.58
C SER A 88 -7.98 -0.64 -1.60
N GLN A 89 -7.86 -0.40 -0.29
CA GLN A 89 -8.54 -1.19 0.74
C GLN A 89 -10.06 -0.99 0.70
N GLU A 90 -10.52 0.25 0.58
CA GLU A 90 -11.94 0.56 0.46
C GLU A 90 -12.56 -0.06 -0.80
N GLN A 91 -11.86 -0.05 -1.92
CA GLN A 91 -12.30 -0.76 -3.12
C GLN A 91 -12.32 -2.27 -2.93
N ALA A 92 -11.30 -2.85 -2.27
CA ALA A 92 -11.29 -4.28 -1.98
C ALA A 92 -12.46 -4.70 -1.09
N VAL A 93 -12.91 -3.84 -0.17
CA VAL A 93 -14.11 -4.07 0.64
C VAL A 93 -15.39 -3.90 -0.19
N LYS A 94 -15.50 -2.84 -1.00
CA LYS A 94 -16.68 -2.60 -1.87
C LYS A 94 -16.88 -3.67 -2.93
N ASP A 95 -15.80 -4.21 -3.49
CA ASP A 95 -15.83 -5.25 -4.53
C ASP A 95 -15.88 -6.68 -3.97
N ASP A 96 -16.06 -6.84 -2.66
CA ASP A 96 -16.11 -8.15 -1.97
C ASP A 96 -14.83 -9.00 -2.13
N ARG A 97 -13.70 -8.33 -2.38
CA ARG A 97 -12.37 -8.95 -2.60
C ARG A 97 -11.50 -8.97 -1.35
N SER A 98 -12.03 -8.55 -0.20
CA SER A 98 -11.31 -8.51 1.08
C SER A 98 -11.67 -9.74 1.94
N PRO A 99 -10.92 -10.86 1.85
CA PRO A 99 -11.21 -12.07 2.61
C PRO A 99 -11.13 -11.87 4.13
N MET A 100 -10.33 -10.89 4.59
CA MET A 100 -10.25 -10.52 6.01
C MET A 100 -11.52 -9.83 6.52
N TYR A 101 -12.07 -8.89 5.74
CA TYR A 101 -13.29 -8.18 6.11
C TYR A 101 -14.49 -9.13 6.16
N ASN A 102 -14.63 -9.98 5.14
CA ASN A 102 -15.73 -10.94 5.06
C ASN A 102 -15.69 -11.96 6.21
N ARG A 103 -14.48 -12.39 6.60
CA ARG A 103 -14.29 -13.29 7.73
C ARG A 103 -14.61 -12.63 9.08
N LEU A 104 -14.32 -11.33 9.22
CA LEU A 104 -14.71 -10.56 10.41
C LEU A 104 -16.23 -10.40 10.53
N VAL A 105 -16.92 -10.14 9.41
CA VAL A 105 -18.39 -10.06 9.37
C VAL A 105 -19.00 -11.42 9.74
N GLN A 106 -18.53 -12.52 9.14
CA GLN A 106 -18.99 -13.87 9.49
C GLN A 106 -18.78 -14.20 10.97
N MET A 107 -17.59 -13.90 11.51
CA MET A 107 -17.32 -14.13 12.94
C MET A 107 -18.23 -13.29 13.85
N HIS A 108 -18.59 -12.07 13.43
CA HIS A 108 -19.51 -11.22 14.19
C HIS A 108 -20.92 -11.82 14.22
N ASP A 109 -21.41 -12.31 13.08
CA ASP A 109 -22.71 -12.95 12.98
C ASP A 109 -22.75 -14.26 13.79
N GLU A 110 -21.70 -15.10 13.70
CA GLU A 110 -21.56 -16.33 14.50
C GLU A 110 -21.55 -16.05 16.01
N MET A 111 -20.87 -14.98 16.46
CA MET A 111 -20.88 -14.58 17.88
C MET A 111 -22.27 -14.14 18.34
N HIS A 112 -23.01 -13.44 17.48
CA HIS A 112 -24.36 -12.99 17.81
C HIS A 112 -25.34 -14.18 17.91
N GLU A 113 -25.23 -15.17 17.02
CA GLU A 113 -26.01 -16.40 17.10
C GLU A 113 -25.68 -17.23 18.34
N MET A 114 -24.39 -17.32 18.71
CA MET A 114 -23.99 -17.98 19.96
C MET A 114 -24.58 -17.29 21.19
N GLN A 115 -24.58 -15.95 21.23
CA GLN A 115 -25.20 -15.21 22.32
C GLN A 115 -26.71 -15.45 22.42
N SER A 116 -27.43 -15.52 21.30
CA SER A 116 -28.86 -15.83 21.32
C SER A 116 -29.12 -17.26 21.77
N MET A 117 -28.34 -18.24 21.31
CA MET A 117 -28.48 -19.63 21.75
C MET A 117 -28.20 -19.79 23.26
N VAL A 118 -27.18 -19.11 23.79
CA VAL A 118 -26.89 -19.13 25.24
C VAL A 118 -28.04 -18.55 26.02
N LYS A 119 -28.65 -17.45 25.54
CA LYS A 119 -29.79 -16.82 26.20
C LYS A 119 -31.03 -17.73 26.19
N GLU A 120 -31.33 -18.38 25.06
CA GLU A 120 -32.42 -19.36 24.98
C GLU A 120 -32.19 -20.58 25.90
N LEU A 121 -30.95 -21.07 25.98
CA LEU A 121 -30.59 -22.16 26.89
C LEU A 121 -30.75 -21.74 28.35
N GLN A 122 -30.34 -20.51 28.69
CA GLN A 122 -30.50 -19.98 30.04
C GLN A 122 -31.98 -19.86 30.43
N GLU A 123 -32.83 -19.35 29.52
CA GLU A 123 -34.28 -19.28 29.74
C GLU A 123 -34.91 -20.68 29.92
N LYS A 124 -34.47 -21.68 29.15
CA LYS A 124 -34.94 -23.07 29.30
C LYS A 124 -34.49 -23.72 30.61
N VAL A 125 -33.26 -23.44 31.06
CA VAL A 125 -32.75 -23.94 32.36
C VAL A 125 -33.52 -23.31 33.51
N ASP A 126 -33.77 -22.00 33.44
CA ASP A 126 -34.55 -21.29 34.46
C ASP A 126 -36.01 -21.76 34.51
N SER A 127 -36.62 -22.12 33.38
CA SER A 127 -37.97 -22.70 33.37
C SER A 127 -38.01 -24.12 33.97
N LEU A 128 -37.03 -24.97 33.66
CA LEU A 128 -36.93 -26.32 34.22
C LEU A 128 -36.62 -26.31 35.73
N SER A 129 -35.77 -25.38 36.19
CA SER A 129 -35.50 -25.20 37.61
C SER A 129 -36.73 -24.76 38.40
N LYS A 130 -37.64 -23.99 37.78
CA LYS A 130 -38.92 -23.58 38.40
C LYS A 130 -39.95 -24.71 38.43
N GLU A 131 -39.94 -25.62 37.45
CA GLU A 131 -40.82 -26.80 37.43
C GLU A 131 -40.37 -27.89 38.43
N GLY A 132 -39.07 -28.06 38.66
CA GLY A 132 -38.53 -29.04 39.62
C GLY A 132 -38.67 -28.66 41.11
N GLN A 133 -39.19 -27.47 41.44
CA GLN A 133 -39.44 -27.00 42.81
C GLN A 133 -40.91 -27.09 43.26
N LYS A 134 -41.79 -27.72 42.47
CA LYS A 134 -43.16 -28.10 42.86
C LYS A 134 -43.25 -29.59 43.16
#